data_AF-A0A1X7U4K4-F1
#
_entry.id   AF-A0A1X7U4K4-F1
#
_cell.length_a   1.000
_cell.length_b   1.000
_cell.length_c   1.000
_cell.angle_alpha   90.00
_cell.angle_beta   90.00
_cell.angle_gamma   90.00
#
_symmetry.space_group_name_H-M   'P 1'
#
loop_
_entity.id
_entity.type
_entity.pdbx_description
1 polymer ?
#
loop_
_entity_poly.entity_id
_entity_poly.type
_entity_poly.pdbx_seq_one_letter_code
_entity_poly.pdbx_strand_id
1 'polypeptide(L)'
;MDTLCNATGGWTRLAYLDMSDATQNCPSGFRLYQSGGVRACGRPVTGSASCSSVTFPSNGINYTQICGRVTGYQFGSNDALHTGNGNNHNNLNADYVDGVSLTRGSPRQHVWTFMGGVFESINIPSNCPCTAGSPQINIIPDFIGNNYFCESGNPTSSYYNQFFTADPLWDGKLCRSLEAACCNAPGLPWFHRDYGTASTTDYIELRVCGDEGTNNEDTPFGLAEIYVK
;
A
#
# COMPACT_ATOMS: atom_id res chain seq x y z
N MET A 1 11.16 8.85 24.80
CA MET A 1 10.71 9.54 23.58
C MET A 1 11.11 8.63 22.44
N ASP A 2 10.13 8.04 21.78
CA ASP A 2 10.33 6.93 20.87
C ASP A 2 11.03 7.41 19.59
N THR A 3 12.04 6.65 19.17
CA THR A 3 12.74 6.86 17.91
C THR A 3 11.85 6.29 16.79
N LEU A 4 11.37 7.15 15.89
CA LEU A 4 10.55 6.76 14.73
C LEU A 4 11.34 7.07 13.46
N CYS A 5 11.44 6.10 12.55
CA CYS A 5 12.24 6.18 11.32
C CYS A 5 13.66 6.73 11.54
N ASN A 6 14.37 6.21 12.54
CA ASN A 6 15.73 6.62 12.93
C ASN A 6 15.89 8.11 13.30
N ALA A 7 14.79 8.84 13.52
CA ALA A 7 14.79 10.22 13.98
C ALA A 7 14.20 10.34 15.39
N THR A 8 14.94 10.99 16.28
CA THR A 8 14.51 11.26 17.66
C THR A 8 13.58 12.47 17.71
N GLY A 9 12.45 12.33 18.43
CA GLY A 9 11.54 13.41 18.80
C GLY A 9 10.85 14.15 17.64
N GLY A 10 9.83 14.95 17.96
CA GLY A 10 9.14 15.85 17.03
C GLY A 10 8.07 15.21 16.13
N TRP A 11 7.86 13.89 16.22
CA TRP A 11 6.82 13.21 15.46
C TRP A 11 5.43 13.46 16.05
N THR A 12 4.49 13.87 15.19
CA THR A 12 3.07 13.99 15.52
C THR A 12 2.28 12.97 14.71
N ARG A 13 1.45 12.17 15.38
CA ARG A 13 0.61 11.18 14.71
C ARG A 13 -0.51 11.88 13.96
N LEU A 14 -0.60 11.64 12.66
CA LEU A 14 -1.62 12.21 11.78
C LEU A 14 -2.75 11.22 11.45
N ALA A 15 -2.43 9.94 11.36
CA ALA A 15 -3.41 8.89 11.08
C ALA A 15 -3.15 7.66 11.94
N TYR A 16 -4.22 7.03 12.38
CA TYR A 16 -4.20 5.73 13.04
C TYR A 16 -5.49 4.97 12.70
N LEU A 17 -5.33 3.79 12.13
CA LEU A 17 -6.36 2.76 12.02
C LEU A 17 -5.70 1.42 12.35
N ASP A 18 -6.33 0.64 13.22
CA ASP A 18 -5.98 -0.74 13.51
C ASP A 18 -7.25 -1.58 13.59
N MET A 19 -7.51 -2.35 12.54
CA MET A 19 -8.72 -3.16 12.42
C MET A 19 -8.71 -4.43 13.29
N SER A 20 -7.59 -4.74 13.94
CA SER A 20 -7.55 -5.77 15.00
C SER A 20 -8.30 -5.31 16.25
N ASP A 21 -8.39 -3.99 16.46
CA ASP A 21 -9.30 -3.39 17.43
C ASP A 21 -10.75 -3.49 16.90
N ALA A 22 -11.53 -4.35 17.54
CA ALA A 22 -12.93 -4.59 17.20
C ALA A 22 -13.81 -3.33 17.30
N THR A 23 -13.37 -2.29 18.01
CA THR A 23 -14.11 -1.02 18.14
C THR A 23 -13.90 -0.07 16.96
N GLN A 24 -12.84 -0.27 16.18
CA GLN A 24 -12.57 0.53 14.99
C GLN A 24 -13.37 0.03 13.78
N ASN A 25 -13.74 0.94 12.90
CA ASN A 25 -14.50 0.66 11.68
C ASN A 25 -13.76 1.21 10.46
N CYS A 26 -14.05 0.63 9.30
CA CYS A 26 -13.48 1.15 8.06
C CYS A 26 -13.88 2.62 7.83
N PRO A 27 -12.95 3.46 7.36
CA PRO A 27 -13.28 4.84 7.00
C PRO A 27 -14.40 4.90 5.97
N SER A 28 -15.13 6.02 5.95
CA SER A 28 -16.16 6.26 4.95
C SER A 28 -15.58 6.09 3.54
N GLY A 29 -16.32 5.39 2.66
CA GLY A 29 -15.87 5.08 1.30
C GLY A 29 -15.11 3.76 1.17
N PHE A 30 -14.86 3.03 2.26
CA PHE A 30 -14.29 1.68 2.22
C PHE A 30 -15.30 0.62 2.66
N ARG A 31 -15.15 -0.60 2.13
CA ARG A 31 -15.91 -1.78 2.59
C ARG A 31 -15.09 -2.62 3.55
N LEU A 32 -15.78 -3.31 4.45
CA LEU A 32 -15.17 -4.27 5.37
C LEU A 32 -14.92 -5.60 4.67
N TYR A 33 -13.68 -6.06 4.71
CA TYR A 33 -13.31 -7.46 4.52
C TYR A 33 -13.20 -8.12 5.88
N GLN A 34 -13.77 -9.32 6.02
CA GLN A 34 -13.68 -10.08 7.25
C GLN A 34 -13.69 -11.59 6.97
N SER A 35 -12.62 -12.28 7.34
CA SER A 35 -12.50 -13.74 7.29
C SER A 35 -11.40 -14.20 8.24
N GLY A 36 -11.48 -15.42 8.76
CA GLY A 36 -10.40 -16.01 9.57
C GLY A 36 -10.00 -15.20 10.81
N GLY A 37 -10.89 -14.37 11.35
CA GLY A 37 -10.59 -13.44 12.46
C GLY A 37 -9.88 -12.14 12.07
N VAL A 38 -9.53 -11.97 10.79
CA VAL A 38 -8.94 -10.74 10.25
C VAL A 38 -10.03 -9.80 9.75
N ARG A 39 -9.85 -8.51 10.00
CA ARG A 39 -10.67 -7.40 9.49
C ARG A 39 -9.78 -6.44 8.72
N ALA A 40 -10.23 -5.96 7.56
CA ALA A 40 -9.50 -4.99 6.75
C ALA A 40 -10.45 -4.13 5.91
N CYS A 41 -9.94 -3.03 5.36
CA CYS A 41 -10.72 -2.04 4.63
C CYS A 41 -10.26 -1.95 3.18
N GLY A 42 -11.15 -2.27 2.24
CA GLY A 42 -10.87 -2.26 0.80
C GLY A 42 -11.86 -1.41 0.01
N ARG A 43 -11.75 -1.43 -1.31
CA ARG A 43 -12.58 -0.62 -2.21
C ARG A 43 -14.05 -1.07 -2.13
N PRO A 44 -15.04 -0.15 -2.29
CA PRO A 44 -16.44 -0.52 -2.49
C PRO A 44 -16.60 -1.50 -3.64
N VAL A 45 -17.68 -2.29 -3.60
CA VAL A 45 -17.95 -3.25 -4.67
C VAL A 45 -18.10 -2.52 -6.01
N THR A 46 -17.19 -2.80 -6.92
CA THR A 46 -17.18 -2.30 -8.30
C THR A 46 -16.73 -3.40 -9.26
N GLY A 47 -17.21 -3.33 -10.50
CA GLY A 47 -16.81 -4.20 -11.61
C GLY A 47 -15.76 -3.58 -12.54
N SER A 48 -15.16 -2.46 -12.15
CA SER A 48 -14.14 -1.76 -12.93
C SER A 48 -13.00 -1.27 -12.06
N ALA A 49 -11.89 -0.90 -12.71
CA ALA A 49 -10.80 -0.14 -12.14
C ALA A 49 -11.30 1.03 -11.28
N SER A 50 -10.68 1.23 -10.12
CA SER A 50 -11.03 2.35 -9.23
C SER A 50 -10.01 2.55 -8.12
N CYS A 51 -10.08 3.73 -7.50
CA CYS A 51 -9.47 4.01 -6.21
C CYS A 51 -10.51 4.51 -5.21
N SER A 52 -10.38 4.10 -3.96
CA SER A 52 -11.12 4.64 -2.82
C SER A 52 -10.16 5.29 -1.85
N SER A 53 -10.51 6.46 -1.29
CA SER A 53 -9.57 7.22 -0.49
C SER A 53 -10.15 7.79 0.79
N VAL A 54 -9.25 8.02 1.76
CA VAL A 54 -9.48 8.78 2.97
C VAL A 54 -8.37 9.80 3.12
N THR A 55 -8.74 11.01 3.55
CA THR A 55 -7.79 12.09 3.82
C THR A 55 -7.64 12.33 5.31
N PHE A 56 -6.41 12.63 5.72
CA PHE A 56 -6.02 12.95 7.08
C PHE A 56 -5.51 14.40 7.09
N PRO A 57 -6.31 15.35 7.60
CA PRO A 57 -5.92 16.75 7.60
C PRO A 57 -4.71 16.96 8.52
N SER A 58 -3.74 17.74 8.07
CA SER A 58 -2.58 18.17 8.89
C SER A 58 -2.98 19.03 10.09
N ASN A 59 -4.17 19.63 10.05
CA ASN A 59 -4.64 20.62 11.01
C ASN A 59 -3.65 21.78 11.22
N GLY A 60 -2.95 22.18 10.15
CA GLY A 60 -1.98 23.28 10.18
C GLY A 60 -0.60 22.89 10.71
N ILE A 61 -0.36 21.61 11.02
CA ILE A 61 0.97 21.11 11.35
C ILE A 61 1.84 21.23 10.10
N ASN A 62 2.90 22.03 10.20
CA ASN A 62 3.93 22.13 9.17
C ASN A 62 4.93 20.99 9.35
N TYR A 63 5.25 20.27 8.28
CA TYR A 63 6.15 19.12 8.31
C TYR A 63 7.04 19.03 7.08
N THR A 64 8.24 18.46 7.24
CA THR A 64 9.17 18.11 6.16
C THR A 64 9.40 16.62 6.03
N GLN A 65 8.90 15.81 6.98
CA GLN A 65 9.08 14.36 6.96
C GLN A 65 7.78 13.61 7.24
N ILE A 66 7.67 12.42 6.67
CA ILE A 66 6.58 11.47 6.90
C ILE A 66 7.21 10.13 7.27
N CYS A 67 6.76 9.53 8.36
CA CYS A 67 7.15 8.20 8.80
C CYS A 67 5.89 7.41 9.10
N GLY A 68 5.81 6.16 8.65
CA GLY A 68 4.63 5.37 8.93
C GLY A 68 4.74 3.93 8.48
N ARG A 69 3.68 3.18 8.70
CA ARG A 69 3.52 1.80 8.23
C ARG A 69 2.09 1.55 7.82
N VAL A 70 1.93 0.67 6.84
CA VAL A 70 0.64 0.15 6.39
C VAL A 70 0.78 -1.36 6.32
N THR A 71 -0.21 -2.09 6.84
CA THR A 71 -0.31 -3.54 6.66
C THR A 71 -1.54 -3.84 5.84
N GLY A 72 -1.34 -4.53 4.73
CA GLY A 72 -2.36 -4.93 3.77
C GLY A 72 -2.63 -6.41 3.78
N TYR A 73 -3.54 -6.81 2.90
CA TYR A 73 -3.86 -8.19 2.60
C TYR A 73 -4.18 -8.30 1.12
N GLN A 74 -3.89 -9.45 0.53
CA GLN A 74 -4.28 -9.75 -0.83
C GLN A 74 -5.73 -10.27 -0.85
N PHE A 75 -6.56 -9.77 -1.75
CA PHE A 75 -7.78 -10.44 -2.16
C PHE A 75 -7.67 -10.75 -3.65
N GLY A 76 -7.82 -12.02 -4.03
CA GLY A 76 -7.84 -12.35 -5.44
C GLY A 76 -6.47 -12.30 -6.10
N SER A 77 -6.38 -11.70 -7.30
CA SER A 77 -5.22 -11.77 -8.19
C SER A 77 -4.57 -10.42 -8.48
N ASN A 78 -4.15 -9.71 -7.43
CA ASN A 78 -3.47 -8.42 -7.57
C ASN A 78 -2.26 -8.49 -8.52
N ASP A 79 -2.10 -7.49 -9.38
CA ASP A 79 -1.08 -7.49 -10.42
C ASP A 79 0.02 -6.42 -10.22
N ALA A 80 0.14 -5.87 -9.01
CA ALA A 80 1.11 -4.84 -8.63
C ALA A 80 1.06 -3.60 -9.56
N LEU A 81 1.96 -3.50 -10.55
CA LEU A 81 2.04 -2.41 -11.53
C LEU A 81 1.73 -2.84 -12.97
N HIS A 82 1.21 -4.04 -13.17
CA HIS A 82 0.95 -4.58 -14.50
C HIS A 82 0.06 -3.65 -15.33
N THR A 83 0.26 -3.65 -16.64
CA THR A 83 -0.43 -2.73 -17.57
C THR A 83 -1.40 -3.43 -18.51
N GLY A 84 -1.64 -4.73 -18.29
CA GLY A 84 -2.51 -5.55 -19.13
C GLY A 84 -3.96 -5.08 -19.15
N ASN A 85 -4.44 -4.50 -18.04
CA ASN A 85 -5.85 -4.13 -17.87
C ASN A 85 -6.11 -2.62 -18.03
N GLY A 86 -5.07 -1.78 -18.23
CA GLY A 86 -5.26 -0.34 -18.40
C GLY A 86 -3.99 0.47 -18.71
N ASN A 87 -4.19 1.72 -19.16
CA ASN A 87 -3.11 2.67 -19.48
C ASN A 87 -2.84 3.70 -18.36
N ASN A 88 -3.45 3.53 -17.20
CA ASN A 88 -3.40 4.48 -16.08
C ASN A 88 -2.11 4.43 -15.27
N HIS A 89 -1.24 3.48 -15.57
CA HIS A 89 0.03 3.20 -14.94
C HIS A 89 0.92 4.44 -14.64
N ASN A 90 0.99 5.41 -15.54
CA ASN A 90 1.80 6.62 -15.37
C ASN A 90 1.03 7.82 -14.78
N ASN A 91 -0.17 7.60 -14.25
CA ASN A 91 -1.02 8.66 -13.74
C ASN A 91 -1.27 8.49 -12.23
N LEU A 92 -0.58 9.29 -11.43
CA LEU A 92 -0.76 9.33 -9.97
C LEU A 92 -2.21 9.56 -9.54
N ASN A 93 -3.04 10.22 -10.37
CA ASN A 93 -4.44 10.47 -10.05
C ASN A 93 -5.38 9.31 -10.39
N ALA A 94 -4.89 8.27 -11.07
CA ALA A 94 -5.65 7.12 -11.48
C ALA A 94 -5.35 5.89 -10.59
N ASP A 95 -5.89 4.76 -11.00
CA ASP A 95 -5.74 3.37 -10.55
C ASP A 95 -4.43 2.73 -11.03
N TYR A 96 -3.31 3.43 -10.82
CA TYR A 96 -2.01 3.02 -11.37
C TYR A 96 -1.38 1.77 -10.71
N VAL A 97 -1.98 1.26 -9.64
CA VAL A 97 -1.42 0.21 -8.78
C VAL A 97 -2.54 -0.61 -8.14
N ASP A 98 -2.34 -1.92 -8.05
CA ASP A 98 -3.12 -2.79 -7.17
C ASP A 98 -2.50 -2.76 -5.78
N GLY A 99 -3.05 -1.93 -4.90
CA GLY A 99 -2.33 -1.60 -3.68
C GLY A 99 -2.82 -0.37 -2.95
N VAL A 100 -2.01 0.07 -2.00
CA VAL A 100 -2.20 1.32 -1.27
C VAL A 100 -1.26 2.39 -1.84
N SER A 101 -1.83 3.53 -2.23
CA SER A 101 -1.10 4.74 -2.62
C SER A 101 -1.23 5.79 -1.51
N LEU A 102 -0.10 6.16 -0.89
CA LEU A 102 -0.02 7.32 0.00
C LEU A 102 0.41 8.55 -0.80
N THR A 103 -0.38 9.62 -0.68
CA THR A 103 -0.11 10.89 -1.34
C THR A 103 -0.34 12.07 -0.40
N ARG A 104 0.06 13.27 -0.81
CA ARG A 104 -0.19 14.50 -0.07
C ARG A 104 -0.64 15.64 -0.98
N GLY A 105 -1.45 16.54 -0.43
CA GLY A 105 -1.74 17.84 -1.00
C GLY A 105 -2.58 17.83 -2.27
N SER A 106 -2.84 19.04 -2.78
CA SER A 106 -3.55 19.29 -4.04
C SER A 106 -2.83 20.43 -4.78
N PRO A 107 -2.16 20.18 -5.93
CA PRO A 107 -2.15 18.93 -6.69
C PRO A 107 -1.51 17.77 -5.93
N ARG A 108 -1.99 16.56 -6.22
CA ARG A 108 -1.56 15.32 -5.56
C ARG A 108 -0.07 15.08 -5.80
N GLN A 109 0.67 14.83 -4.72
CA GLN A 109 2.09 14.46 -4.75
C GLN A 109 2.29 13.08 -4.12
N HIS A 110 3.18 12.28 -4.71
CA HIS A 110 3.49 10.94 -4.22
C HIS A 110 4.24 10.98 -2.89
N VAL A 111 3.87 10.09 -1.97
CA VAL A 111 4.59 9.83 -0.70
C VAL A 111 5.20 8.44 -0.73
N TRP A 112 4.37 7.40 -0.86
CA TRP A 112 4.79 6.00 -0.87
C TRP A 112 3.76 5.12 -1.59
N THR A 113 4.19 4.04 -2.22
CA THR A 113 3.30 3.02 -2.81
C THR A 113 3.50 1.68 -2.11
N PHE A 114 2.42 0.98 -1.79
CA PHE A 114 2.42 -0.38 -1.26
C PHE A 114 1.69 -1.28 -2.25
N MET A 115 2.44 -2.10 -2.97
CA MET A 115 1.94 -2.88 -4.11
C MET A 115 1.60 -4.31 -3.65
N GLY A 116 0.46 -4.83 -4.08
CA GLY A 116 0.10 -6.25 -3.93
C GLY A 116 0.48 -7.01 -5.19
N GLY A 117 1.39 -7.99 -5.10
CA GLY A 117 1.70 -8.89 -6.20
C GLY A 117 0.75 -10.09 -6.25
N VAL A 118 0.86 -10.88 -7.33
CA VAL A 118 -0.04 -12.00 -7.60
C VAL A 118 0.28 -13.30 -6.85
N PHE A 119 1.56 -13.68 -6.79
CA PHE A 119 2.04 -14.96 -6.28
C PHE A 119 3.41 -14.80 -5.59
N GLU A 120 3.66 -15.54 -4.51
CA GLU A 120 5.02 -15.62 -3.93
C GLU A 120 5.87 -16.74 -4.55
N SER A 121 5.21 -17.72 -5.19
CA SER A 121 5.79 -19.04 -5.50
C SER A 121 6.24 -19.21 -6.96
N ILE A 122 5.71 -18.40 -7.88
CA ILE A 122 6.07 -18.42 -9.30
C ILE A 122 6.30 -17.01 -9.82
N ASN A 123 7.16 -16.87 -10.84
CA ASN A 123 7.46 -15.59 -11.47
C ASN A 123 6.70 -15.49 -12.80
N ILE A 124 5.75 -14.57 -12.84
CA ILE A 124 4.91 -14.16 -13.97
C ILE A 124 4.89 -12.61 -14.06
N PRO A 125 4.38 -12.02 -15.14
CA PRO A 125 4.41 -10.56 -15.32
C PRO A 125 3.74 -9.72 -14.24
N SER A 126 2.85 -10.31 -13.44
CA SER A 126 2.09 -9.69 -12.35
C SER A 126 2.79 -9.75 -10.97
N ASN A 127 4.02 -10.24 -10.89
CA ASN A 127 4.79 -10.26 -9.64
C ASN A 127 5.40 -8.90 -9.29
N CYS A 128 5.67 -8.73 -8.00
CA CYS A 128 6.34 -7.54 -7.47
C CYS A 128 7.59 -7.11 -8.23
N PRO A 129 7.85 -5.79 -8.38
CA PRO A 129 9.07 -5.29 -9.02
C PRO A 129 10.38 -5.78 -8.36
N CYS A 130 10.35 -6.01 -7.05
CA CYS A 130 11.49 -6.53 -6.29
C CYS A 130 11.73 -8.04 -6.47
N THR A 131 10.79 -8.79 -7.07
CA THR A 131 10.97 -10.21 -7.38
C THR A 131 12.05 -10.40 -8.43
N ALA A 132 12.98 -11.33 -8.18
CA ALA A 132 14.09 -11.60 -9.09
C ALA A 132 13.58 -12.03 -10.47
N GLY A 133 13.89 -11.22 -11.49
CA GLY A 133 13.48 -11.46 -12.88
C GLY A 133 12.05 -11.01 -13.20
N SER A 134 11.35 -10.34 -12.29
CA SER A 134 10.05 -9.72 -12.62
C SER A 134 10.25 -8.62 -13.68
N PRO A 135 9.43 -8.58 -14.74
CA PRO A 135 9.50 -7.50 -15.73
C PRO A 135 9.02 -6.17 -15.15
N GLN A 136 8.30 -6.18 -14.02
CA GLN A 136 7.73 -4.97 -13.42
C GLN A 136 8.78 -3.96 -12.97
N ILE A 137 10.02 -4.40 -12.69
CA ILE A 137 11.13 -3.51 -12.33
C ILE A 137 11.42 -2.44 -13.40
N ASN A 138 11.09 -2.72 -14.67
CA ASN A 138 11.34 -1.82 -15.80
C ASN A 138 10.19 -0.86 -16.09
N ILE A 139 9.07 -1.01 -15.38
CA ILE A 139 7.87 -0.20 -15.53
C ILE A 139 7.52 0.41 -14.18
N ILE A 140 8.48 0.80 -13.34
CA ILE A 140 8.13 1.60 -12.16
C ILE A 140 7.89 3.03 -12.63
N PRO A 141 6.71 3.64 -12.40
CA PRO A 141 6.50 5.04 -12.74
C PRO A 141 7.51 5.96 -12.06
N ASP A 142 7.99 6.96 -12.79
CA ASP A 142 9.03 7.90 -12.31
C ASP A 142 8.66 8.57 -10.98
N PHE A 143 7.36 8.86 -10.76
CA PHE A 143 6.90 9.48 -9.51
C PHE A 143 7.02 8.57 -8.28
N ILE A 144 7.05 7.25 -8.45
CA ILE A 144 7.29 6.29 -7.37
C ILE A 144 8.78 6.24 -7.05
N GLY A 145 9.61 6.03 -8.09
CA GLY A 145 11.03 5.77 -7.94
C GLY A 145 11.28 4.62 -6.96
N ASN A 146 12.06 4.86 -5.90
CA ASN A 146 12.37 3.86 -4.87
C ASN A 146 11.43 3.89 -3.65
N ASN A 147 10.36 4.70 -3.68
CA ASN A 147 9.48 4.92 -2.53
C ASN A 147 8.31 3.95 -2.55
N TYR A 148 8.61 2.65 -2.50
CA TYR A 148 7.60 1.61 -2.49
C TYR A 148 7.99 0.39 -1.66
N PHE A 149 6.98 -0.34 -1.23
CA PHE A 149 7.08 -1.74 -0.83
C PHE A 149 6.17 -2.58 -1.72
N CYS A 150 6.48 -3.85 -1.90
CA CYS A 150 5.64 -4.79 -2.64
C CYS A 150 5.70 -6.15 -1.98
N GLU A 151 4.59 -6.88 -1.97
CA GLU A 151 4.50 -8.25 -1.46
C GLU A 151 3.24 -8.95 -2.01
N SER A 152 3.26 -10.27 -2.10
CA SER A 152 2.09 -11.12 -2.40
C SER A 152 1.76 -11.98 -1.19
N GLY A 153 0.47 -12.15 -0.92
CA GLY A 153 -0.02 -13.02 0.14
C GLY A 153 -0.48 -14.40 -0.35
N ASN A 154 -0.40 -14.68 -1.67
CA ASN A 154 -0.78 -15.97 -2.24
C ASN A 154 0.43 -16.92 -2.29
N PRO A 155 0.45 -17.98 -1.44
CA PRO A 155 1.58 -18.88 -1.35
C PRO A 155 1.67 -19.92 -2.48
N THR A 156 0.74 -19.89 -3.41
CA THR A 156 0.55 -20.93 -4.43
C THR A 156 0.80 -20.39 -5.83
N SER A 157 0.68 -21.26 -6.83
CA SER A 157 0.75 -20.93 -8.26
C SER A 157 -0.63 -20.90 -8.92
N SER A 158 -1.69 -20.82 -8.13
CA SER A 158 -3.07 -20.89 -8.59
C SER A 158 -3.84 -19.64 -8.18
N TYR A 159 -4.66 -19.15 -9.10
CA TYR A 159 -5.56 -18.02 -8.85
C TYR A 159 -6.71 -18.46 -7.95
N TYR A 160 -7.01 -17.64 -6.93
CA TYR A 160 -8.13 -17.87 -6.03
C TYR A 160 -8.84 -16.55 -5.73
N ASN A 161 -10.16 -16.53 -5.88
CA ASN A 161 -11.00 -15.41 -5.48
C ASN A 161 -11.29 -15.48 -3.96
N GLN A 162 -10.25 -15.29 -3.16
CA GLN A 162 -10.33 -15.36 -1.70
C GLN A 162 -9.52 -14.26 -1.03
N PHE A 163 -9.84 -14.04 0.24
CA PHE A 163 -9.11 -13.12 1.11
C PHE A 163 -7.97 -13.87 1.80
N PHE A 164 -6.72 -13.57 1.42
CA PHE A 164 -5.52 -14.22 1.96
C PHE A 164 -5.14 -13.57 3.30
N THR A 165 -5.56 -14.19 4.40
CA THR A 165 -5.38 -13.64 5.77
C THR A 165 -4.18 -14.20 6.50
N ALA A 166 -3.56 -15.26 5.98
CA ALA A 166 -2.43 -15.93 6.62
C ALA A 166 -1.10 -15.18 6.47
N ASP A 167 -1.05 -14.27 5.49
CA ASP A 167 0.16 -13.56 5.10
C ASP A 167 -0.14 -12.06 4.90
N PRO A 168 0.02 -11.24 5.95
CA PRO A 168 -0.19 -9.80 5.87
C PRO A 168 0.90 -9.12 5.02
N LEU A 169 0.49 -8.27 4.10
CA LEU A 169 1.41 -7.58 3.20
C LEU A 169 2.13 -6.42 3.89
N TRP A 170 3.38 -6.23 3.49
CA TRP A 170 4.30 -5.13 3.81
C TRP A 170 4.69 -5.05 5.28
N ASP A 171 4.64 -6.18 5.99
CA ASP A 171 5.07 -6.29 7.38
C ASP A 171 6.53 -6.77 7.54
N GLY A 172 7.17 -7.13 6.42
CA GLY A 172 8.55 -7.61 6.36
C GLY A 172 8.74 -9.05 6.85
N LYS A 173 7.67 -9.83 6.89
CA LYS A 173 7.68 -11.24 7.32
C LYS A 173 7.08 -12.10 6.23
N LEU A 174 7.28 -13.41 6.36
CA LEU A 174 6.64 -14.42 5.54
C LEU A 174 6.85 -14.33 4.01
N CYS A 175 7.58 -13.34 3.46
CA CYS A 175 8.02 -13.41 2.06
C CYS A 175 8.90 -14.64 1.80
N ARG A 176 8.35 -15.62 1.08
CA ARG A 176 9.09 -16.84 0.69
C ARG A 176 9.64 -16.70 -0.72
N SER A 177 10.54 -17.63 -1.06
CA SER A 177 11.03 -17.88 -2.42
C SER A 177 11.40 -16.63 -3.22
N LEU A 178 10.48 -16.15 -4.06
CA LEU A 178 10.70 -15.12 -5.07
C LEU A 178 10.59 -13.70 -4.50
N GLU A 179 10.01 -13.54 -3.32
CA GLU A 179 9.77 -12.25 -2.68
C GLU A 179 10.73 -11.98 -1.51
N ALA A 180 11.71 -12.86 -1.27
CA ALA A 180 12.71 -12.65 -0.24
C ALA A 180 13.43 -11.29 -0.37
N ALA A 181 13.65 -10.79 -1.59
CA ALA A 181 14.21 -9.46 -1.82
C ALA A 181 13.24 -8.33 -1.43
N CYS A 182 11.94 -8.56 -1.55
CA CYS A 182 10.90 -7.62 -1.18
C CYS A 182 10.83 -7.41 0.33
N CYS A 183 10.92 -8.48 1.14
CA CYS A 183 10.99 -8.37 2.60
C CYS A 183 12.29 -7.72 3.11
N ASN A 184 13.34 -7.68 2.30
CA ASN A 184 14.59 -7.01 2.64
C ASN A 184 14.63 -5.54 2.20
N ALA A 185 13.51 -4.98 1.75
CA ALA A 185 13.44 -3.57 1.39
C ALA A 185 13.79 -2.68 2.60
N PRO A 186 14.72 -1.71 2.45
CA PRO A 186 15.11 -0.84 3.55
C PRO A 186 13.91 -0.12 4.16
N GLY A 187 13.83 -0.16 5.50
CA GLY A 187 12.80 0.51 6.26
C GLY A 187 11.64 -0.38 6.68
N LEU A 188 11.33 -1.48 5.99
CA LEU A 188 10.20 -2.35 6.35
C LEU A 188 10.17 -2.70 7.86
N PRO A 189 9.00 -2.62 8.52
CA PRO A 189 7.68 -2.25 7.98
C PRO A 189 7.42 -0.72 7.91
N TRP A 190 8.40 0.12 8.24
CA TRP A 190 8.27 1.57 8.32
C TRP A 190 8.86 2.29 7.11
N PHE A 191 8.03 2.98 6.33
CA PHE A 191 8.53 3.90 5.32
C PHE A 191 8.97 5.23 5.95
N HIS A 192 9.95 5.88 5.32
CA HIS A 192 10.39 7.23 5.68
C HIS A 192 10.55 8.08 4.43
N ARG A 193 9.80 9.18 4.36
CA ARG A 193 9.88 10.16 3.29
C ARG A 193 10.39 11.48 3.86
N ASP A 194 11.59 11.88 3.44
CA ASP A 194 12.23 13.13 3.85
C ASP A 194 12.25 14.12 2.67
N TYR A 195 11.61 15.27 2.85
CA TYR A 195 11.56 16.36 1.86
C TYR A 195 12.65 17.43 2.11
N GLY A 196 13.60 17.18 3.02
CA GLY A 196 14.68 18.08 3.39
C GLY A 196 14.14 19.36 4.03
N THR A 197 14.34 20.49 3.36
CA THR A 197 13.87 21.80 3.83
C THR A 197 12.49 22.19 3.28
N ALA A 198 11.91 21.39 2.38
CA ALA A 198 10.62 21.68 1.77
C ALA A 198 9.47 21.29 2.72
N SER A 199 9.00 22.27 3.49
CA SER A 199 7.93 22.08 4.46
C SER A 199 6.55 22.28 3.84
N THR A 200 5.54 21.56 4.31
CA THR A 200 4.14 21.74 3.90
C THR A 200 3.16 21.56 5.06
N THR A 201 1.93 22.02 4.87
CA THR A 201 0.77 21.72 5.71
C THR A 201 -0.27 20.89 4.97
N ASP A 202 0.13 20.23 3.88
CA ASP A 202 -0.75 19.38 3.09
C ASP A 202 -1.38 18.26 3.94
N TYR A 203 -2.61 17.87 3.58
CA TYR A 203 -3.18 16.63 4.11
C TYR A 203 -2.40 15.42 3.56
N ILE A 204 -2.48 14.30 4.28
CA ILE A 204 -2.08 12.99 3.75
C ILE A 204 -3.33 12.26 3.27
N GLU A 205 -3.26 11.61 2.12
CA GLU A 205 -4.32 10.78 1.56
C GLU A 205 -3.83 9.34 1.45
N LEU A 206 -4.64 8.40 1.97
CA LEU A 206 -4.47 6.97 1.73
C LEU A 206 -5.52 6.54 0.72
N ARG A 207 -5.08 5.89 -0.35
CA ARG A 207 -5.94 5.36 -1.42
C ARG A 207 -5.71 3.87 -1.55
N VAL A 208 -6.77 3.07 -1.57
CA VAL A 208 -6.70 1.69 -2.09
C VAL A 208 -7.13 1.74 -3.54
N CYS A 209 -6.27 1.28 -4.42
CA CYS A 209 -6.45 1.28 -5.86
C CYS A 209 -6.39 -0.14 -6.42
N GLY A 210 -7.00 -0.33 -7.58
CA GLY A 210 -6.71 -1.48 -8.43
C GLY A 210 -7.27 -1.28 -9.83
N ASP A 211 -6.63 -1.91 -10.82
CA ASP A 211 -6.91 -1.72 -12.23
C ASP A 211 -8.06 -2.61 -12.75
N GLU A 212 -8.52 -3.57 -11.94
CA GLU A 212 -9.74 -4.35 -12.17
C GLU A 212 -10.82 -4.16 -11.09
N GLY A 213 -11.94 -4.86 -11.30
CA GLY A 213 -13.06 -4.95 -10.37
C GLY A 213 -12.74 -5.75 -9.10
N THR A 214 -13.37 -5.35 -8.01
CA THR A 214 -13.16 -5.92 -6.65
C THR A 214 -13.59 -7.38 -6.45
N ASN A 215 -14.18 -7.99 -7.46
CA ASN A 215 -14.48 -9.43 -7.50
C ASN A 215 -13.29 -10.25 -8.04
N ASN A 216 -12.36 -9.62 -8.75
CA ASN A 216 -11.12 -10.21 -9.24
C ASN A 216 -9.96 -9.94 -8.29
N GLU A 217 -9.80 -8.68 -7.87
CA GLU A 217 -8.68 -8.28 -7.03
C GLU A 217 -9.00 -7.08 -6.12
N ASP A 218 -8.38 -7.02 -4.96
CA ASP A 218 -8.36 -5.84 -4.10
C ASP A 218 -7.19 -5.92 -3.11
N THR A 219 -6.83 -4.79 -2.50
CA THR A 219 -5.75 -4.76 -1.50
C THR A 219 -6.21 -4.14 -0.19
N PRO A 220 -7.07 -4.82 0.59
CA PRO A 220 -7.60 -4.24 1.82
C PRO A 220 -6.50 -3.99 2.86
N PHE A 221 -6.53 -2.84 3.53
CA PHE A 221 -5.58 -2.52 4.60
C PHE A 221 -6.19 -2.75 5.99
N GLY A 222 -5.43 -3.37 6.89
CA GLY A 222 -5.84 -3.62 8.27
C GLY A 222 -5.18 -2.67 9.28
N LEU A 223 -4.02 -2.12 8.94
CA LEU A 223 -3.29 -1.16 9.78
C LEU A 223 -2.83 0.00 8.91
N ALA A 224 -3.00 1.23 9.40
CA ALA A 224 -2.35 2.42 8.88
C ALA A 224 -1.96 3.32 10.03
N GLU A 225 -0.67 3.60 10.18
CA GLU A 225 -0.14 4.44 11.24
C GLU A 225 0.87 5.42 10.63
N ILE A 226 0.55 6.72 10.68
CA ILE A 226 1.29 7.75 9.95
C ILE A 226 1.62 8.91 10.90
N TYR A 227 2.88 9.31 10.88
CA TYR A 227 3.45 10.43 11.63
C TYR A 227 4.07 11.45 10.69
N VAL A 228 4.03 12.71 11.10
CA VAL A 228 4.69 13.83 10.42
C VAL A 228 5.63 14.57 11.39
N LYS A 229 6.68 15.17 10.84
CA LYS A 229 7.68 15.96 11.59
C LYS A 229 8.14 17.15 10.76
#